data_AF-A0A2V9G3Q2-F1
#
_entry.id   AF-A0A2V9G3Q2-F1
#
_cell.length_a   1.000
_cell.length_b   1.000
_cell.length_c   1.000
_cell.angle_alpha   90.00
_cell.angle_beta   90.00
_cell.angle_gamma   90.00
#
_symmetry.space_group_name_H-M   'P 1'
#
loop_
_entity.id
_entity.type
_entity.pdbx_description
1 polymer ?
#
loop_
_entity_poly.entity_id
_entity_poly.type
_entity_poly.pdbx_seq_one_letter_code
_entity_poly.pdbx_strand_id
1 'polypeptide(L)'
;MKQVVLTSKVVQTDDTPVPVLDRELPRTRTGRIWTYVGDRDRPYIVYDYTGNHSREGPEEFLKGYHGYLQADAYRGYDLLFKNRREELTEVGC
;
A
#
# COMPACT_ATOMS: atom_id res chain seq x y z
N MET A 1 6.67 -10.55 8.33
CA MET A 1 5.26 -10.09 8.29
C MET A 1 4.86 -9.59 6.91
N LYS A 2 5.57 -8.64 6.26
CA LYS A 2 5.33 -8.27 4.83
C LYS A 2 5.19 -9.48 3.91
N GLN A 3 6.19 -10.36 3.89
CA GLN A 3 6.16 -11.57 3.06
C GLN A 3 4.91 -12.43 3.30
N VAL A 4 4.45 -12.56 4.55
CA VAL A 4 3.27 -13.35 4.89
C VAL A 4 1.99 -12.73 4.32
N VAL A 5 1.81 -11.42 4.47
CA VAL A 5 0.67 -10.68 3.88
C VAL A 5 0.65 -10.85 2.36
N LEU A 6 1.81 -10.75 1.70
CA LEU A 6 1.93 -10.91 0.24
C LEU A 6 1.72 -12.36 -0.25
N THR A 7 1.57 -13.35 0.64
CA THR A 7 1.09 -14.68 0.24
C THR A 7 -0.43 -14.79 0.21
N SER A 8 -1.16 -13.77 0.67
CA SER A 8 -2.62 -13.75 0.69
C SER A 8 -3.23 -13.78 -0.70
N LYS A 9 -4.36 -14.46 -0.86
CA LYS A 9 -5.13 -14.43 -2.11
C LYS A 9 -5.62 -13.02 -2.42
N VAL A 10 -6.04 -12.30 -1.39
CA VAL A 10 -6.43 -10.90 -1.47
C VAL A 10 -5.66 -10.08 -0.44
N VAL A 11 -5.21 -8.90 -0.84
CA VAL A 11 -4.67 -7.88 0.06
C VAL A 11 -5.55 -6.63 -0.06
N GLN A 12 -5.92 -6.06 1.08
CA GLN A 12 -6.56 -4.74 1.12
C GLN A 12 -5.53 -3.70 1.49
N THR A 13 -5.59 -2.53 0.87
CA THR A 13 -4.68 -1.42 1.14
C THR A 13 -5.38 -0.08 1.14
N ASP A 14 -4.91 0.80 2.04
CA ASP A 14 -5.38 2.17 2.22
C ASP A 14 -4.23 3.01 2.76
N ASP A 15 -4.29 4.33 2.57
CA ASP A 15 -3.28 5.26 3.05
C ASP A 15 -3.86 6.33 3.97
N THR A 16 -3.21 6.56 5.10
CA THR A 16 -3.62 7.58 6.07
C THR A 16 -2.54 8.68 6.14
N PRO A 17 -2.88 9.96 5.92
CA PRO A 17 -1.95 11.06 6.09
C PRO A 17 -1.63 11.26 7.57
N VAL A 18 -0.35 11.42 7.88
CA VAL A 18 0.12 11.66 9.25
C VAL A 18 1.05 12.87 9.32
N PRO A 19 0.91 13.74 10.35
CA PRO A 19 1.87 14.80 10.61
C PRO A 19 3.16 14.20 11.19
N VAL A 20 4.30 14.55 10.60
CA VAL A 20 5.61 14.05 11.00
C VAL A 20 6.48 15.23 11.40
N LEU A 21 7.08 15.15 12.59
CA LEU A 21 8.03 16.15 13.06
C LEU A 21 9.25 16.17 12.13
N ASP A 22 9.60 17.36 11.68
CA ASP A 22 10.78 17.60 10.86
C ASP A 22 11.63 18.67 11.55
N ARG A 23 12.90 18.37 11.81
CA ARG A 23 13.80 19.27 12.57
C ARG A 23 14.27 20.45 11.73
N GLU A 24 14.14 20.36 10.41
CA GLU A 24 14.56 21.41 9.47
C GLU A 24 13.43 22.38 9.15
N LEU A 25 12.18 22.03 9.51
CA LEU A 25 11.01 22.84 9.24
C LEU A 25 10.41 23.42 10.53
N PRO A 26 9.86 24.64 10.50
CA PRO A 26 9.12 25.21 11.65
C PRO A 26 7.73 24.58 11.85
N ARG A 27 7.38 23.53 11.09
CA ARG A 27 6.08 22.84 11.10
C ARG A 27 6.27 21.36 10.78
N THR A 28 5.26 20.55 11.06
CA THR A 28 5.24 19.15 10.61
C THR A 28 5.13 19.07 9.10
N ARG A 29 5.81 18.08 8.50
CA ARG A 29 5.53 17.64 7.13
C ARG A 29 4.45 16.56 7.14
N THR A 30 3.85 16.30 5.98
CA THR A 30 2.85 15.23 5.82
C THR A 30 3.53 13.98 5.26
N GLY A 31 3.54 12.90 6.04
CA GLY A 31 3.85 11.54 5.57
C GLY A 31 2.59 10.71 5.40
N ARG A 32 2.74 9.46 4.95
CA ARG A 32 1.65 8.48 4.83
C ARG A 32 1.96 7.20 5.58
N ILE A 33 0.96 6.65 6.25
CA ILE A 33 0.96 5.26 6.71
C ILE A 33 0.08 4.47 5.77
N TRP A 34 0.67 3.47 5.13
CA TRP A 34 -0.02 2.49 4.29
C TRP A 34 -0.37 1.29 5.12
N THR A 35 -1.62 0.87 5.07
CA THR A 35 -2.06 -0.38 5.70
C THR A 35 -2.15 -1.46 4.64
N TYR A 36 -1.70 -2.68 4.96
CA TYR A 36 -1.88 -3.87 4.14
C TYR A 36 -2.48 -4.98 4.99
N VAL A 37 -3.71 -5.37 4.65
CA VAL A 37 -4.47 -6.39 5.38
C VAL A 37 -4.50 -7.67 4.55
N GLY A 38 -4.01 -8.77 5.14
CA GLY A 38 -4.07 -10.09 4.54
C GLY A 38 -5.45 -10.74 4.66
N ASP A 39 -5.61 -11.89 4.01
CA ASP A 39 -6.87 -12.65 4.00
C ASP A 39 -7.12 -13.43 5.30
N ARG A 40 -8.24 -14.18 5.36
CA ARG A 40 -8.61 -15.00 6.53
C ARG A 40 -7.55 -16.05 6.89
N ASP A 41 -6.84 -16.59 5.90
CA ASP A 41 -5.82 -17.63 6.11
C ASP A 41 -4.48 -17.00 6.55
N ARG A 42 -4.27 -15.72 6.25
CA ARG A 42 -3.12 -14.91 6.69
C ARG A 42 -3.58 -13.58 7.32
N PRO A 43 -4.16 -13.61 8.53
CA PRO A 43 -4.79 -12.44 9.16
C PRO A 43 -3.75 -11.48 9.77
N TYR A 44 -2.77 -11.09 8.97
CA TYR A 44 -1.71 -10.16 9.33
C TYR A 44 -2.02 -8.78 8.77
N ILE A 45 -1.71 -7.76 9.56
CA ILE A 45 -1.80 -6.36 9.17
C ILE A 45 -0.39 -5.79 9.23
N VAL A 46 0.05 -5.18 8.14
CA VAL A 46 1.34 -4.50 8.06
C VAL A 46 1.09 -3.03 7.81
N TYR A 47 1.73 -2.19 8.63
CA TYR A 47 1.78 -0.76 8.43
C TYR A 47 3.15 -0.39 7.85
N ASP A 48 3.17 0.28 6.72
CA ASP A 48 4.38 0.79 6.08
C ASP A 48 4.33 2.32 6.02
N TYR A 49 5.46 2.98 6.15
CA TYR A 49 5.51 4.44 6.21
C TYR A 49 6.30 5.02 5.03
N THR A 50 5.73 6.03 4.38
CA THR A 50 6.44 6.87 3.41
C THR A 50 6.45 8.33 3.85
N GLY A 51 7.56 9.01 3.59
CA GLY A 51 7.72 10.43 3.93
C GLY A 51 6.94 11.40 3.03
N ASN A 52 6.27 10.87 1.99
CA ASN A 52 5.53 11.60 0.97
C ASN A 52 4.30 10.78 0.52
N HIS A 53 3.49 11.36 -0.37
CA HIS A 53 2.35 10.71 -1.00
C HIS A 53 2.68 10.34 -2.45
N SER A 54 3.60 9.39 -2.62
CA SER A 54 4.09 8.97 -3.92
C SER A 54 3.79 7.49 -4.16
N ARG A 55 3.56 7.14 -5.43
CA ARG A 55 3.18 5.78 -5.86
C ARG A 55 4.27 4.74 -5.62
N GLU A 56 5.53 5.18 -5.51
CA GLU A 56 6.69 4.32 -5.33
C GLU A 56 6.60 3.50 -4.03
N GLY A 57 5.94 4.04 -2.99
CA GLY A 57 5.67 3.33 -1.74
C GLY A 57 4.89 2.03 -1.95
N PRO A 58 3.61 2.11 -2.37
CA PRO A 58 2.81 0.92 -2.62
C PRO A 58 3.37 0.05 -3.77
N GLU A 59 3.98 0.62 -4.81
CA GLU A 59 4.63 -0.15 -5.88
C GLU A 59 5.75 -1.06 -5.33
N GLU A 60 6.63 -0.54 -4.46
CA GLU A 60 7.72 -1.33 -3.86
C GLU A 60 7.21 -2.28 -2.76
N PHE A 61 6.15 -1.91 -2.03
CA PHE A 61 5.53 -2.81 -1.07
C PHE A 61 4.95 -4.04 -1.77
N LEU A 62 4.18 -3.83 -2.84
CA LEU A 62 3.43 -4.87 -3.57
C LEU A 62 4.26 -5.58 -4.64
N LYS A 63 5.55 -5.29 -4.75
CA LYS A 63 6.45 -5.91 -5.73
C LYS A 63 6.43 -7.44 -5.62
N GLY A 64 6.14 -8.10 -6.74
CA GLY A 64 6.04 -9.56 -6.82
C GLY A 64 4.76 -10.16 -6.22
N TYR A 65 3.82 -9.33 -5.75
CA TYR A 65 2.50 -9.81 -5.29
C TYR A 65 1.63 -10.29 -6.45
N HIS A 66 1.07 -11.49 -6.34
CA HIS A 66 0.15 -12.03 -7.33
C HIS A 66 -1.19 -12.35 -6.66
N GLY A 67 -2.29 -11.84 -7.21
CA GLY A 67 -3.62 -12.04 -6.65
C GLY A 67 -4.55 -10.84 -6.81
N TYR A 68 -5.38 -10.63 -5.80
CA TYR A 68 -6.41 -9.59 -5.79
C TYR A 68 -6.00 -8.43 -4.87
N LEU A 69 -6.08 -7.20 -5.37
CA LEU A 69 -5.83 -6.01 -4.57
C LEU A 69 -7.11 -5.17 -4.50
N GLN A 70 -7.60 -4.99 -3.28
CA GLN A 70 -8.58 -3.94 -2.99
C GLN A 70 -7.78 -2.72 -2.54
N ALA A 71 -7.94 -1.61 -3.25
CA ALA A 71 -7.24 -0.36 -2.96
C ALA A 71 -8.25 0.78 -2.96
N ASP A 72 -7.97 1.84 -2.22
CA ASP A 72 -8.75 3.06 -2.34
C ASP A 72 -8.65 3.62 -3.79
N ALA A 73 -9.54 4.55 -4.15
CA ALA A 73 -9.56 5.14 -5.50
C ALA A 73 -8.37 6.10 -5.77
N TYR A 74 -7.24 5.93 -5.09
CA TYR A 74 -6.02 6.69 -5.31
C TYR A 74 -5.42 6.35 -6.69
N ARG A 75 -5.30 7.38 -7.52
CA ARG A 75 -4.75 7.28 -8.89
C ARG A 75 -3.33 6.72 -8.96
N GLY A 76 -2.59 6.67 -7.86
CA GLY A 76 -1.27 6.04 -7.83
C GLY A 76 -1.32 4.55 -8.15
N TYR A 77 -2.45 3.88 -7.91
CA TYR A 77 -2.63 2.46 -8.24
C TYR A 77 -2.94 2.20 -9.73
N ASP A 78 -3.42 3.21 -10.49
CA ASP A 78 -3.80 3.04 -11.90
C ASP A 78 -2.66 2.43 -12.74
N LEU A 79 -1.44 2.93 -12.55
CA LEU A 79 -0.25 2.46 -13.26
C LEU A 79 0.18 1.08 -12.79
N LEU A 80 0.03 0.78 -11.50
CA LEU A 80 0.33 -0.53 -10.93
C LEU A 80 -0.55 -1.60 -11.60
N PHE A 81 -1.86 -1.38 -11.67
CA PHE A 81 -2.79 -2.30 -12.33
C PHE A 81 -2.55 -2.38 -13.84
N LYS A 82 -2.30 -1.24 -14.50
CA LYS A 82 -2.05 -1.22 -15.94
C LYS A 82 -0.80 -2.03 -16.32
N ASN A 83 0.26 -1.94 -15.52
CA ASN A 83 1.54 -2.59 -15.83
C ASN A 83 1.58 -4.07 -15.40
N ARG A 84 0.68 -4.49 -14.51
CA ARG A 84 0.70 -5.83 -13.89
C ARG A 84 -0.59 -6.62 -14.08
N ARG A 85 -1.32 -6.39 -15.17
CA ARG A 85 -2.64 -6.98 -15.43
C ARG A 85 -2.69 -8.51 -15.36
N GLU A 86 -1.60 -9.19 -15.67
CA GLU A 86 -1.52 -10.66 -15.62
C GLU A 86 -1.28 -11.20 -14.19
N GLU A 87 -0.75 -10.36 -13.30
CA GLU A 87 -0.36 -10.74 -11.92
C GLU A 87 -1.34 -10.21 -10.87
N LEU A 88 -1.93 -9.04 -11.14
CA LEU A 88 -2.65 -8.24 -10.17
C LEU A 88 -4.03 -7.84 -10.70
N THR A 89 -5.06 -8.29 -10.00
CA THR A 89 -6.46 -7.94 -10.32
C THR A 89 -7.00 -6.94 -9.31
N GLU A 90 -7.46 -5.79 -9.80
CA GLU A 90 -8.21 -4.82 -8.99
C GLU A 90 -9.61 -5.36 -8.67
N VAL A 91 -9.99 -5.36 -7.38
CA VAL A 91 -11.30 -5.88 -6.94
C VAL A 91 -12.22 -4.81 -6.33
N GLY A 92 -11.83 -3.54 -6.43
CA GLY A 92 -12.63 -2.39 -6.01
C GLY A 92 -11.97 -1.56 -4.91
N CYS A 93 -12.72 -0.54 -4.48
CA CYS A 93 -12.47 0.34 -3.34
C CYS A 93 -13.41 -0.02 -2.19
#